data_AF-A0A3T1FY96-F1
#
_entry.id   AF-A0A3T1FY96-F1
#
_cell.length_a   1.000
_cell.length_b   1.000
_cell.length_c   1.000
_cell.angle_alpha   90.00
_cell.angle_beta   90.00
_cell.angle_gamma   90.00
#
_symmetry.space_group_name_H-M   'P 1'
#
loop_
_entity.id
_entity.type
_entity.pdbx_description
1 polymer ?
#
loop_
_entity_poly.entity_id
_entity_poly.type
_entity_poly.pdbx_seq_one_letter_code
_entity_poly.pdbx_strand_id
1 'polypeptide(L)'
;MFTVKILLYAGNSWLSSPLVFIALGTIYLYLTRQSAGNFFCFSTMAKAATKNTYNKWFELPKISEHVPIHNSNLNDEELGYFLAGLIEGDGWFGKKELHIVFSENDSSLAYLIKKRIGHGNIYKIKDKKAVRYICKNKEGLSIILSLINGKFVSNYKYEQLIKHNYSEDFNINILPPLMSLSLDNYWLAGFTQADGCFHISVVKSKTHKAGYSIRLEFSLKQNDVLPLRLLYNELEMGNLSQYHTGVWCYKSTGYKTAAHLINYFDKYNIFAGKYVDYIKFRKVYIMITEGKHLEEKGIKKIKSISSKGSSETSTQEI
;
A
#
# COMPACT_ATOMS: atom_id res chain seq x y z
N MET A 1 39.15 35.05 19.20
CA MET A 1 39.80 35.26 17.90
C MET A 1 40.49 33.95 17.52
N PHE A 2 39.73 33.01 16.94
CA PHE A 2 40.24 31.68 16.60
C PHE A 2 40.72 31.70 15.14
N THR A 3 42.03 31.55 14.98
CA THR A 3 42.78 31.49 13.73
C THR A 3 42.51 30.17 13.03
N VAL A 4 41.86 30.21 11.87
CA VAL A 4 41.73 29.07 10.96
C VAL A 4 43.05 28.93 10.19
N LYS A 5 43.82 27.88 10.47
CA LYS A 5 44.96 27.46 9.62
C LYS A 5 44.41 26.70 8.42
N ILE A 6 44.42 27.32 7.25
CA ILE A 6 44.23 26.65 5.96
C ILE A 6 45.57 26.03 5.57
N LEU A 7 45.62 24.70 5.54
CA LEU A 7 46.69 23.94 4.89
C LEU A 7 46.33 23.80 3.42
N LEU A 8 47.02 24.57 2.57
CA LEU A 8 47.04 24.36 1.13
C LEU A 8 47.77 23.04 0.84
N TYR A 9 47.02 22.03 0.42
CA TYR A 9 47.61 20.82 -0.14
C TYR A 9 47.80 21.02 -1.66
N ALA A 10 49.06 21.17 -2.06
CA ALA A 10 49.48 21.10 -3.44
C ALA A 10 49.62 19.63 -3.83
N GLY A 11 48.75 19.15 -4.71
CA GLY A 11 48.83 17.80 -5.26
C GLY A 11 47.84 17.62 -6.39
N ASN A 12 48.35 17.44 -7.61
CA ASN A 12 47.55 17.08 -8.79
C ASN A 12 46.77 15.79 -8.49
N SER A 13 45.44 15.90 -8.38
CA SER A 13 44.54 14.76 -8.25
C SER A 13 43.41 14.89 -9.26
N TRP A 14 43.20 13.80 -10.00
CA TRP A 14 42.24 13.66 -11.08
C TRP A 14 40.81 13.96 -10.65
N LEU A 15 40.04 14.62 -11.54
CA LEU A 15 38.59 14.82 -11.43
C LEU A 15 37.84 13.47 -11.44
N SER A 16 37.75 12.80 -10.29
CA SER A 16 36.80 11.71 -10.02
C SER A 16 36.70 11.42 -8.52
N SER A 17 36.32 12.42 -7.72
CA SER A 17 36.00 12.25 -6.30
C SER A 17 34.70 13.00 -5.96
N PRO A 18 33.64 12.32 -5.47
CA PRO A 18 32.33 12.93 -5.21
C PRO A 18 32.33 13.61 -3.84
N LEU A 19 33.01 14.75 -3.72
CA LEU A 19 33.04 15.54 -2.49
C LEU A 19 32.63 17.00 -2.65
N VAL A 20 31.87 17.32 -3.69
CA VAL A 20 31.23 18.63 -3.83
C VAL A 20 29.81 18.43 -4.32
N PHE A 21 28.83 18.57 -3.42
CA PHE A 21 27.50 19.17 -3.61
C PHE A 21 26.68 18.95 -2.32
N ILE A 22 27.07 19.63 -1.24
CA ILE A 22 26.18 19.91 -0.11
C ILE A 22 25.67 21.34 -0.29
N ALA A 23 24.63 21.48 -1.10
CA ALA A 23 23.68 22.60 -1.06
C ALA A 23 22.50 22.18 -1.96
N LEU A 24 21.28 22.14 -1.39
CA LEU A 24 20.01 21.79 -2.04
C LEU A 24 19.63 20.30 -2.14
N GLY A 25 19.56 19.64 -0.98
CA GLY A 25 18.37 18.86 -0.58
C GLY A 25 17.93 17.61 -1.37
N THR A 26 18.63 17.20 -2.42
CA THR A 26 18.28 16.01 -3.21
C THR A 26 19.53 15.23 -3.56
N ILE A 27 19.67 14.01 -3.02
CA ILE A 27 20.79 13.12 -3.36
C ILE A 27 20.32 12.19 -4.48
N TYR A 28 20.84 12.39 -5.68
CA TYR A 28 20.80 11.37 -6.74
C TYR A 28 22.04 10.48 -6.61
N LEU A 29 21.87 9.26 -6.13
CA LEU A 29 22.93 8.25 -6.19
C LEU A 29 22.88 7.55 -7.55
N TYR A 30 23.66 8.05 -8.52
CA TYR A 30 24.03 7.26 -9.70
C TYR A 30 25.32 6.50 -9.38
N LEU A 31 25.21 5.21 -9.09
CA LEU A 31 26.35 4.31 -9.02
C LEU A 31 26.55 3.68 -10.40
N THR A 32 27.53 4.17 -11.17
CA THR A 32 28.12 3.39 -12.26
C THR A 32 29.30 2.61 -11.71
N ARG A 33 29.27 1.27 -11.83
CA ARG A 33 30.48 0.45 -11.71
C ARG A 33 30.51 -0.60 -12.79
N GLN A 34 31.66 -0.68 -13.44
CA GLN A 34 31.99 -1.61 -14.50
C GLN A 34 32.17 -3.04 -13.95
N SER A 35 31.49 -3.97 -14.60
CA SER A 35 31.77 -5.40 -14.83
C SER A 35 31.93 -6.41 -13.68
N ALA A 36 31.36 -7.59 -13.99
CA ALA A 36 31.51 -8.95 -13.48
C ALA A 36 30.87 -9.31 -12.13
N GLY A 37 29.64 -9.84 -12.23
CA GLY A 37 29.02 -10.73 -11.23
C GLY A 37 27.98 -10.05 -10.32
N ASN A 38 26.70 -10.41 -10.52
CA ASN A 38 25.54 -10.10 -9.67
C ASN A 38 25.34 -8.63 -9.25
N PHE A 39 24.56 -7.89 -10.05
CA PHE A 39 24.12 -6.54 -9.70
C PHE A 39 22.63 -6.50 -9.32
N PHE A 40 22.35 -6.29 -8.03
CA PHE A 40 21.11 -5.67 -7.56
C PHE A 40 21.26 -4.15 -7.70
N CYS A 41 20.56 -3.56 -8.66
CA CYS A 41 20.48 -2.10 -8.80
C CYS A 41 19.09 -1.64 -8.34
N PHE A 42 19.03 -0.90 -7.24
CA PHE A 42 17.80 -0.31 -6.70
C PHE A 42 17.75 1.17 -7.07
N SER A 43 16.71 1.62 -7.77
CA SER A 43 16.37 3.03 -7.82
C SER A 43 15.40 3.33 -6.66
N THR A 44 15.85 4.11 -5.69
CA THR A 44 15.03 4.53 -4.54
C THR A 44 14.82 6.03 -4.60
N MET A 45 13.56 6.46 -4.64
CA MET A 45 13.21 7.80 -4.20
C MET A 45 12.92 7.74 -2.71
N ALA A 46 13.85 8.25 -1.90
CA ALA A 46 13.70 8.33 -0.46
C ALA A 46 14.03 9.75 0.00
N LYS A 47 13.11 10.42 0.70
CA LYS A 47 13.48 11.56 1.54
C LYS A 47 14.26 11.00 2.74
N ALA A 48 15.59 11.11 2.70
CA ALA A 48 16.45 10.68 3.80
C ALA A 48 16.29 11.63 5.00
N ALA A 49 15.29 11.37 5.85
CA ALA A 49 15.25 11.92 7.20
C ALA A 49 16.04 10.98 8.14
N THR A 50 17.37 11.06 8.10
CA THR A 50 18.24 10.43 9.10
C THR A 50 18.21 11.22 10.41
N LYS A 51 17.07 11.18 11.11
CA LYS A 51 17.02 11.46 12.55
C LYS A 51 16.22 10.34 13.20
N ASN A 52 16.92 9.55 14.03
CA ASN A 52 16.42 8.51 14.91
C ASN A 52 14.99 8.78 15.41
N THR A 53 14.01 8.22 14.71
CA THR A 53 12.57 8.40 14.99
C THR A 53 12.04 7.35 15.97
N TYR A 54 12.87 6.39 16.38
CA TYR A 54 12.50 5.31 17.30
C TYR A 54 12.23 5.80 18.75
N ASN A 55 12.74 6.97 19.13
CA ASN A 55 12.69 7.42 20.54
C ASN A 55 11.51 8.33 20.88
N LYS A 56 10.64 8.69 19.94
CA LYS A 56 9.50 9.63 20.16
C LYS A 56 8.15 8.94 20.10
N TRP A 57 8.05 7.69 20.56
CA TRP A 57 6.77 6.96 20.60
C TRP A 57 5.73 7.66 21.49
N PHE A 58 6.18 8.39 22.51
CA PHE A 58 5.32 9.20 23.40
C PHE A 58 4.73 10.45 22.72
N GLU A 59 5.25 10.87 21.57
CA GLU A 59 4.70 11.99 20.77
C GLU A 59 3.73 11.52 19.68
N LEU A 60 3.50 10.20 19.57
CA LEU A 60 2.58 9.67 18.57
C LEU A 60 1.13 10.01 18.93
N PRO A 61 0.28 10.31 17.93
CA PRO A 61 -1.13 10.57 18.19
C PRO A 61 -1.79 9.34 18.81
N LYS A 62 -2.47 9.54 19.93
CA LYS A 62 -3.27 8.49 20.54
C LYS A 62 -4.54 8.29 19.73
N ILE A 63 -4.96 7.04 19.58
CA ILE A 63 -6.22 6.66 18.94
C ILE A 63 -7.11 5.98 19.97
N SER A 64 -8.42 5.94 19.71
CA SER A 64 -9.37 5.23 20.58
C SER A 64 -9.04 3.74 20.68
N GLU A 65 -9.10 3.18 21.89
CA GLU A 65 -8.98 1.72 22.07
C GLU A 65 -10.13 0.96 21.40
N HIS A 66 -11.31 1.59 21.34
CA HIS A 66 -12.46 1.04 20.65
C HIS A 66 -12.30 1.19 19.15
N VAL A 67 -12.52 0.09 18.45
CA VAL A 67 -12.59 0.07 16.99
C VAL A 67 -13.89 0.78 16.58
N PRO A 68 -13.85 1.71 15.60
CA PRO A 68 -15.07 2.31 15.07
C PRO A 68 -16.05 1.24 14.56
N ILE A 69 -17.34 1.59 14.55
CA ILE A 69 -18.36 0.71 14.00
C ILE A 69 -18.04 0.47 12.52
N HIS A 70 -17.86 -0.80 12.15
CA HIS A 70 -17.58 -1.18 10.76
C HIS A 70 -18.81 -0.88 9.90
N ASN A 71 -18.67 0.03 8.94
CA ASN A 71 -19.74 0.32 7.99
C ASN A 71 -19.73 -0.70 6.85
N SER A 72 -20.61 -1.68 6.95
CA SER A 72 -20.81 -2.70 5.91
C SER A 72 -21.75 -2.29 4.79
N ASN A 73 -22.50 -1.18 4.96
CA ASN A 73 -23.52 -0.72 4.03
C ASN A 73 -23.12 0.61 3.39
N LEU A 74 -22.28 0.50 2.36
CA LEU A 74 -21.85 1.66 1.57
C LEU A 74 -23.00 2.18 0.70
N ASN A 75 -23.18 3.50 0.68
CA ASN A 75 -24.02 4.15 -0.33
C ASN A 75 -23.38 4.02 -1.74
N ASP A 76 -24.11 4.38 -2.79
CA ASP A 76 -23.64 4.16 -4.17
C ASP A 76 -22.35 4.93 -4.50
N GLU A 77 -22.16 6.12 -3.93
CA GLU A 77 -20.96 6.92 -4.17
C GLU A 77 -19.74 6.32 -3.47
N GLU A 78 -19.90 5.94 -2.20
CA GLU A 78 -18.89 5.24 -1.40
C GLU A 78 -18.50 3.91 -2.04
N LEU A 79 -19.50 3.11 -2.45
CA LEU A 79 -19.29 1.86 -3.16
C LEU A 79 -18.60 2.09 -4.50
N GLY A 80 -18.94 3.16 -5.21
CA GLY A 80 -18.32 3.53 -6.48
C GLY A 80 -16.81 3.74 -6.34
N TYR A 81 -16.38 4.52 -5.35
CA TYR A 81 -14.95 4.71 -5.08
C TYR A 81 -14.27 3.43 -4.64
N PHE A 82 -14.89 2.68 -3.72
CA PHE A 82 -14.37 1.38 -3.29
C PHE A 82 -14.19 0.42 -4.47
N LEU A 83 -15.21 0.27 -5.31
CA LEU A 83 -15.21 -0.63 -6.44
C LEU A 83 -14.20 -0.19 -7.51
N ALA A 84 -14.06 1.12 -7.74
CA ALA A 84 -13.05 1.66 -8.66
C ALA A 84 -11.63 1.28 -8.21
N GLY A 85 -11.28 1.52 -6.94
CA GLY A 85 -9.97 1.13 -6.42
C GLY A 85 -9.73 -0.37 -6.46
N LEU A 86 -10.72 -1.18 -6.09
CA LEU A 86 -10.64 -2.64 -6.15
C LEU A 86 -10.41 -3.14 -7.59
N ILE A 87 -11.17 -2.60 -8.55
CA ILE A 87 -11.02 -2.93 -9.96
C ILE A 87 -9.66 -2.48 -10.48
N GLU A 88 -9.15 -1.30 -10.12
CA GLU A 88 -7.82 -0.87 -10.55
C GLU A 88 -6.70 -1.81 -10.08
N GLY A 89 -6.83 -2.36 -8.87
CA GLY A 89 -5.91 -3.37 -8.35
C GLY A 89 -6.04 -4.74 -9.04
N ASP A 90 -7.21 -5.38 -8.98
CA ASP A 90 -7.39 -6.80 -9.35
C ASP A 90 -8.44 -7.07 -10.45
N GLY A 91 -8.99 -6.01 -11.03
CA GLY A 91 -10.00 -6.10 -12.08
C GLY A 91 -9.42 -6.29 -13.48
N TRP A 92 -10.23 -6.79 -14.41
CA TRP A 92 -9.92 -6.84 -15.84
C TRP A 92 -11.20 -6.71 -16.66
N PHE A 93 -11.25 -5.70 -17.53
CA PHE A 93 -12.31 -5.56 -18.52
C PHE A 93 -11.92 -6.23 -19.83
N GLY A 94 -12.73 -7.19 -20.25
CA GLY A 94 -12.75 -7.72 -21.61
C GLY A 94 -13.92 -7.13 -22.40
N LYS A 95 -14.20 -7.69 -23.59
CA LYS A 95 -15.36 -7.28 -24.39
C LYS A 95 -16.66 -7.68 -23.70
N LYS A 96 -17.41 -6.71 -23.17
CA LYS A 96 -18.68 -6.91 -22.43
C LYS A 96 -18.53 -7.88 -21.25
N GLU A 97 -17.40 -7.82 -20.55
CA GLU A 97 -17.17 -8.62 -19.35
C GLU A 97 -16.20 -7.93 -18.38
N LEU A 98 -16.47 -8.08 -17.08
CA LEU A 98 -15.56 -7.70 -16.00
C LEU A 98 -15.22 -8.95 -15.18
N HIS A 99 -13.94 -9.14 -14.90
CA HIS A 99 -13.42 -10.14 -13.98
C HIS A 99 -12.74 -9.43 -12.81
N ILE A 100 -12.95 -9.91 -11.58
CA ILE A 100 -12.20 -9.49 -10.39
C ILE A 100 -11.77 -10.74 -9.64
N VAL A 101 -10.50 -10.84 -9.31
CA VAL A 101 -9.95 -11.97 -8.53
C VAL A 101 -9.86 -11.55 -7.07
N PHE A 102 -10.25 -12.45 -6.17
CA PHE A 102 -10.16 -12.27 -4.73
C PHE A 102 -9.39 -13.44 -4.12
N SER A 103 -8.64 -13.16 -3.06
CA SER A 103 -8.15 -14.21 -2.16
C SER A 103 -9.33 -15.00 -1.58
N GLU A 104 -9.14 -16.29 -1.27
CA GLU A 104 -10.18 -17.12 -0.65
C GLU A 104 -10.64 -16.56 0.71
N ASN A 105 -9.73 -15.92 1.45
CA ASN A 105 -10.03 -15.21 2.70
C ASN A 105 -10.95 -13.98 2.50
N ASP A 106 -11.05 -13.48 1.26
CA ASP A 106 -11.89 -12.34 0.89
C ASP A 106 -13.12 -12.78 0.06
N SER A 107 -13.43 -14.08 0.04
CA SER A 107 -14.58 -14.61 -0.72
C SER A 107 -15.92 -13.99 -0.30
N SER A 108 -16.11 -13.65 0.98
CA SER A 108 -17.32 -12.98 1.47
C SER A 108 -17.52 -11.60 0.82
N LEU A 109 -16.45 -10.88 0.51
CA LEU A 109 -16.53 -9.61 -0.21
C LEU A 109 -16.99 -9.81 -1.66
N ALA A 110 -16.52 -10.86 -2.34
CA ALA A 110 -16.99 -11.19 -3.68
C ALA A 110 -18.51 -11.42 -3.69
N TYR A 111 -19.04 -12.16 -2.72
CA TYR A 111 -20.49 -12.37 -2.57
C TYR A 111 -21.25 -11.10 -2.20
N LEU A 112 -20.67 -10.22 -1.37
CA LEU A 112 -21.26 -8.91 -1.06
C LEU A 112 -21.38 -8.04 -2.31
N ILE A 113 -20.34 -7.97 -3.13
CA ILE A 113 -20.35 -7.24 -4.40
C ILE A 113 -21.40 -7.83 -5.34
N LYS A 114 -21.42 -9.16 -5.52
CA LYS A 114 -22.46 -9.83 -6.32
C LYS A 114 -23.86 -9.48 -5.84
N LYS A 115 -24.09 -9.51 -4.52
CA LYS A 115 -25.40 -9.16 -3.92
C LYS A 115 -25.76 -7.70 -4.21
N ARG A 116 -24.81 -6.78 -4.12
CA ARG A 116 -25.04 -5.34 -4.32
C ARG A 116 -25.27 -4.96 -5.77
N ILE A 117 -24.57 -5.62 -6.70
CA ILE A 117 -24.76 -5.45 -8.15
C ILE A 117 -26.01 -6.19 -8.63
N GLY A 118 -26.40 -7.28 -7.97
CA GLY A 118 -27.54 -8.13 -8.38
C GLY A 118 -27.22 -9.12 -9.51
N HIS A 119 -26.02 -9.03 -10.10
CA HIS A 119 -25.59 -9.83 -11.24
C HIS A 119 -24.18 -10.39 -11.06
N GLY A 120 -23.76 -11.24 -12.01
CA GLY A 120 -22.45 -11.86 -12.04
C GLY A 120 -22.39 -13.21 -11.32
N ASN A 121 -21.29 -13.94 -11.53
CA ASN A 121 -21.07 -15.28 -11.00
C ASN A 121 -19.71 -15.36 -10.31
N ILE A 122 -19.61 -16.21 -9.29
CA ILE A 122 -18.38 -16.41 -8.52
C ILE A 122 -17.94 -17.86 -8.72
N TYR A 123 -16.68 -18.03 -9.10
CA TYR A 123 -16.07 -19.34 -9.35
C TYR A 123 -14.81 -19.50 -8.52
N LYS A 124 -14.61 -20.68 -7.93
CA LYS A 124 -13.33 -21.02 -7.30
C LYS A 124 -12.28 -21.24 -8.40
N ILE A 125 -11.09 -20.69 -8.23
CA ILE A 125 -9.99 -20.90 -9.17
C ILE A 125 -9.30 -22.23 -8.81
N LYS A 126 -9.20 -23.14 -9.79
CA LYS A 126 -8.56 -24.45 -9.57
C LYS A 126 -7.11 -24.27 -9.10
N ASP A 127 -6.72 -25.07 -8.11
CA ASP A 127 -5.35 -25.14 -7.56
C ASP A 127 -4.83 -23.80 -6.98
N LYS A 128 -5.73 -22.86 -6.68
CA LYS A 128 -5.40 -21.58 -6.03
C LYS A 128 -6.35 -21.29 -4.87
N LYS A 129 -5.83 -20.68 -3.80
CA LYS A 129 -6.63 -20.13 -2.68
C LYS A 129 -7.27 -18.81 -3.10
N ALA A 130 -8.09 -18.83 -4.15
CA ALA A 130 -8.69 -17.65 -4.75
C ALA A 130 -10.04 -17.94 -5.41
N VAL A 131 -10.91 -16.92 -5.45
CA VAL A 131 -12.17 -16.94 -6.18
C VAL A 131 -12.19 -15.83 -7.22
N ARG A 132 -12.96 -16.01 -8.29
CA ARG A 132 -13.13 -15.03 -9.36
C ARG A 132 -14.59 -14.65 -9.49
N TYR A 133 -14.88 -13.36 -9.34
CA TYR A 133 -16.15 -12.76 -9.74
C TYR A 133 -16.10 -12.43 -11.23
N ILE A 134 -17.15 -12.78 -11.97
CA ILE A 134 -17.29 -12.54 -13.41
C ILE A 134 -18.68 -11.95 -13.67
N CYS A 135 -18.73 -10.75 -14.24
CA CYS A 135 -19.96 -10.14 -14.72
C CYS A 135 -19.95 -10.02 -16.24
N LYS A 136 -20.85 -10.76 -16.90
CA LYS A 136 -21.11 -10.69 -18.36
C LYS A 136 -22.50 -10.16 -18.68
N ASN A 137 -23.35 -10.03 -17.67
CA ASN A 137 -24.71 -9.56 -17.82
C ASN A 137 -24.68 -8.05 -18.14
N LYS A 138 -25.48 -7.62 -19.13
CA LYS A 138 -25.50 -6.24 -19.62
C LYS A 138 -25.95 -5.26 -18.54
N GLU A 139 -27.03 -5.55 -17.82
CA GLU A 139 -27.56 -4.71 -16.74
C GLU A 139 -26.56 -4.60 -15.59
N GLY A 140 -25.96 -5.72 -15.18
CA GLY A 140 -24.90 -5.74 -14.17
C GLY A 140 -23.69 -4.90 -14.55
N LEU A 141 -23.25 -4.95 -15.81
CA LEU A 141 -22.17 -4.10 -16.30
C LEU A 141 -22.59 -2.63 -16.36
N SER A 142 -23.81 -2.29 -16.77
CA SER A 142 -24.33 -0.92 -16.72
C SER A 142 -24.32 -0.35 -15.30
N ILE A 143 -24.73 -1.14 -14.29
CA ILE A 143 -24.68 -0.74 -12.88
C ILE A 143 -23.23 -0.49 -12.46
N ILE A 144 -22.32 -1.43 -12.73
CA ILE A 144 -20.89 -1.29 -12.38
C ILE A 144 -20.29 -0.03 -13.03
N LEU A 145 -20.54 0.19 -14.33
CA LEU A 145 -20.05 1.36 -15.05
C LEU A 145 -20.59 2.64 -14.42
N SER A 146 -21.89 2.71 -14.09
CA SER A 146 -22.49 3.89 -13.45
C SER A 146 -21.84 4.22 -12.09
N LEU A 147 -21.47 3.20 -11.31
CA LEU A 147 -20.84 3.38 -10.01
C LEU A 147 -19.41 3.93 -10.13
N ILE A 148 -18.61 3.40 -11.06
CA ILE A 148 -17.17 3.67 -11.14
C ILE A 148 -16.80 4.80 -12.11
N ASN A 149 -17.73 5.28 -12.94
CA ASN A 149 -17.44 6.28 -13.97
C ASN A 149 -16.85 7.55 -13.36
N GLY A 150 -15.68 7.97 -13.84
CA GLY A 150 -14.95 9.14 -13.32
C GLY A 150 -14.28 8.93 -11.95
N LYS A 151 -14.21 7.70 -11.44
CA LYS A 151 -13.61 7.38 -10.12
C LYS A 151 -12.28 6.62 -10.21
N PHE A 152 -11.82 6.25 -11.41
CA PHE A 152 -10.49 5.69 -11.59
C PHE A 152 -9.41 6.74 -11.35
N VAL A 153 -8.29 6.33 -10.77
CA VAL A 153 -7.12 7.18 -10.52
C VAL A 153 -6.13 7.10 -11.67
N SER A 154 -6.05 5.96 -12.38
CA SER A 154 -5.07 5.66 -13.41
C SER A 154 -5.70 5.32 -14.77
N ASN A 155 -4.90 5.40 -15.83
CA ASN A 155 -5.36 5.17 -17.21
C ASN A 155 -5.60 3.68 -17.51
N TYR A 156 -5.02 2.74 -16.75
CA TYR A 156 -4.94 1.36 -17.19
C TYR A 156 -6.32 0.69 -17.40
N LYS A 157 -7.26 0.89 -16.47
CA LYS A 157 -8.62 0.33 -16.62
C LYS A 157 -9.49 1.17 -17.53
N TYR A 158 -9.30 2.49 -17.55
CA TYR A 158 -9.95 3.38 -18.49
C TYR A 158 -9.66 2.99 -19.94
N GLU A 159 -8.40 2.74 -20.29
CA GLU A 159 -7.99 2.30 -21.63
C GLU A 159 -8.60 0.96 -22.03
N GLN A 160 -8.83 0.03 -21.08
CA GLN A 160 -9.54 -1.22 -21.36
C GLN A 160 -10.99 -0.97 -21.76
N LEU A 161 -11.68 -0.04 -21.09
CA LEU A 161 -13.06 0.34 -21.43
C LEU A 161 -13.14 0.94 -22.82
N ILE A 162 -12.22 1.87 -23.16
CA ILE A 162 -12.16 2.49 -24.48
C ILE A 162 -11.84 1.45 -25.55
N LYS A 163 -10.81 0.62 -25.35
CA LYS A 163 -10.41 -0.44 -26.29
C LYS A 163 -11.54 -1.42 -26.61
N HIS A 164 -12.43 -1.65 -25.66
CA HIS A 164 -13.55 -2.58 -25.80
C HIS A 164 -14.89 -1.90 -26.14
N ASN A 165 -14.88 -0.63 -26.55
CA ASN A 165 -16.06 0.13 -27.01
C ASN A 165 -17.23 0.14 -26.01
N TYR A 166 -16.90 0.25 -24.71
CA TYR A 166 -17.92 0.30 -23.66
C TYR A 166 -18.84 1.52 -23.79
N SER A 167 -18.35 2.62 -24.34
CA SER A 167 -19.15 3.84 -24.55
C SER A 167 -20.37 3.55 -25.45
N GLU A 168 -20.12 2.93 -26.61
CA GLU A 168 -21.14 2.58 -27.59
C GLU A 168 -22.00 1.40 -27.12
N ASP A 169 -21.38 0.36 -26.57
CA ASP A 169 -22.06 -0.87 -26.18
C ASP A 169 -23.07 -0.67 -25.02
N PHE A 170 -22.82 0.32 -24.16
CA PHE A 170 -23.63 0.64 -22.99
C PHE A 170 -24.30 2.02 -23.05
N ASN A 171 -24.11 2.78 -24.15
CA ASN A 171 -24.64 4.13 -24.33
C ASN A 171 -24.32 5.06 -23.14
N ILE A 172 -23.04 5.12 -22.77
CA ILE A 172 -22.54 5.90 -21.62
C ILE A 172 -21.29 6.69 -22.01
N ASN A 173 -21.22 7.95 -21.61
CA ASN A 173 -19.99 8.72 -21.75
C ASN A 173 -18.98 8.30 -20.66
N ILE A 174 -17.92 7.60 -21.03
CA ILE A 174 -16.87 7.17 -20.10
C ILE A 174 -15.98 8.38 -19.77
N LEU A 175 -15.97 8.77 -18.49
CA LEU A 175 -15.18 9.90 -18.01
C LEU A 175 -13.71 9.50 -17.85
N PRO A 176 -12.76 10.42 -18.12
CA PRO A 176 -11.34 10.17 -17.92
C PRO A 176 -11.03 9.94 -16.43
N PRO A 177 -9.91 9.25 -16.13
CA PRO A 177 -9.46 9.06 -14.76
C PRO A 177 -9.02 10.38 -14.10
N LEU A 178 -9.09 10.42 -12.77
CA LEU A 178 -8.88 11.60 -11.94
C LEU A 178 -7.42 12.10 -11.93
N MET A 179 -6.45 11.24 -12.25
CA MET A 179 -5.01 11.53 -12.18
C MET A 179 -4.55 12.10 -10.82
N SER A 180 -5.32 11.86 -9.77
CA SER A 180 -5.14 12.36 -8.41
C SER A 180 -5.70 11.36 -7.41
N LEU A 181 -5.19 11.37 -6.19
CA LEU A 181 -5.63 10.51 -5.10
C LEU A 181 -6.10 11.39 -3.94
N SER A 182 -7.21 11.02 -3.31
CA SER A 182 -7.73 11.68 -2.11
C SER A 182 -7.88 10.65 -1.00
N LEU A 183 -7.49 11.03 0.22
CA LEU A 183 -7.74 10.24 1.43
C LEU A 183 -9.12 10.52 2.04
N ASP A 184 -10.02 11.17 1.30
CA ASP A 184 -11.39 11.47 1.70
C ASP A 184 -12.46 10.71 0.90
N ASN A 185 -12.13 9.51 0.43
CA ASN A 185 -13.09 8.58 -0.15
C ASN A 185 -12.61 7.12 0.03
N TYR A 186 -13.41 6.16 -0.42
CA TYR A 186 -13.13 4.73 -0.31
C TYR A 186 -12.14 4.15 -1.34
N TRP A 187 -11.58 4.97 -2.24
CA TRP A 187 -10.75 4.47 -3.32
C TRP A 187 -9.52 3.71 -2.81
N LEU A 188 -8.79 4.29 -1.86
CA LEU A 188 -7.61 3.64 -1.28
C LEU A 188 -7.98 2.38 -0.49
N ALA A 189 -9.15 2.33 0.15
CA ALA A 189 -9.67 1.12 0.79
C ALA A 189 -9.91 -0.02 -0.22
N GLY A 190 -10.54 0.30 -1.36
CA GLY A 190 -10.73 -0.64 -2.47
C GLY A 190 -9.42 -1.12 -3.07
N PHE A 191 -8.51 -0.18 -3.36
CA PHE A 191 -7.20 -0.49 -3.93
C PHE A 191 -6.33 -1.33 -2.97
N THR A 192 -6.43 -1.04 -1.66
CA THR A 192 -5.81 -1.86 -0.61
C THR A 192 -6.42 -3.25 -0.52
N GLN A 193 -7.72 -3.39 -0.76
CA GLN A 193 -8.41 -4.68 -0.76
C GLN A 193 -7.93 -5.61 -1.87
N ALA A 194 -7.43 -5.09 -2.99
CA ALA A 194 -6.75 -5.88 -4.00
C ALA A 194 -5.39 -6.40 -3.48
N ASP A 195 -4.33 -5.58 -3.56
CA ASP A 195 -2.94 -6.03 -3.33
C ASP A 195 -2.22 -5.30 -2.18
N GLY A 196 -3.00 -4.78 -1.22
CA GLY A 196 -2.49 -4.17 0.01
C GLY A 196 -2.19 -5.15 1.13
N CYS A 197 -1.17 -4.85 1.93
CA CYS A 197 -0.71 -5.69 3.04
C CYS A 197 -0.48 -4.87 4.32
N PHE A 198 -1.05 -5.33 5.43
CA PHE A 198 -0.75 -4.87 6.78
C PHE A 198 0.11 -5.92 7.47
N HIS A 199 1.36 -5.57 7.78
CA HIS A 199 2.30 -6.50 8.37
C HIS A 199 2.90 -5.92 9.67
N ILE A 200 2.96 -6.76 10.70
CA ILE A 200 3.62 -6.44 11.96
C ILE A 200 4.97 -7.16 11.95
N SER A 201 6.04 -6.41 11.73
CA SER A 201 7.40 -6.95 11.70
C SER A 201 7.98 -6.97 13.12
N VAL A 202 8.42 -8.14 13.56
CA VAL A 202 9.05 -8.36 14.87
C VAL A 202 10.44 -8.94 14.67
N VAL A 203 11.47 -8.09 14.74
CA VAL A 203 12.85 -8.46 14.39
C VAL A 203 13.72 -8.47 15.63
N LYS A 204 14.55 -9.51 15.81
CA LYS A 204 15.55 -9.55 16.89
C LYS A 204 16.50 -8.36 16.74
N SER A 205 16.78 -7.67 17.84
CA SER A 205 17.67 -6.51 17.84
C SER A 205 18.55 -6.49 19.07
N LYS A 206 19.87 -6.38 18.84
CA LYS A 206 20.88 -6.24 19.91
C LYS A 206 20.87 -4.84 20.53
N THR A 207 20.32 -3.84 19.84
CA THR A 207 20.33 -2.44 20.29
C THR A 207 19.09 -2.05 21.10
N HIS A 208 18.01 -2.84 21.03
CA HIS A 208 16.79 -2.60 21.78
C HIS A 208 16.85 -3.33 23.13
N LYS A 209 16.54 -2.64 24.23
CA LYS A 209 16.56 -3.21 25.58
C LYS A 209 15.71 -4.47 25.72
N ALA A 210 14.56 -4.52 25.05
CA ALA A 210 13.67 -5.67 25.04
C ALA A 210 14.11 -6.81 24.08
N GLY A 211 15.23 -6.65 23.37
CA GLY A 211 15.78 -7.63 22.42
C GLY A 211 15.09 -7.67 21.06
N TYR A 212 14.10 -6.82 20.80
CA TYR A 212 13.32 -6.80 19.56
C TYR A 212 13.02 -5.37 19.08
N SER A 213 12.99 -5.20 17.76
CA SER A 213 12.48 -4.03 17.06
C SER A 213 11.12 -4.38 16.46
N ILE A 214 10.12 -3.54 16.74
CA ILE A 214 8.76 -3.69 16.23
C ILE A 214 8.55 -2.64 15.13
N ARG A 215 7.98 -3.05 13.99
CA ARG A 215 7.58 -2.13 12.92
C ARG A 215 6.18 -2.45 12.45
N LEU A 216 5.47 -1.39 12.10
CA LEU A 216 4.16 -1.46 11.48
C LEU A 216 4.35 -1.16 10.00
N GLU A 217 4.28 -2.20 9.18
CA GLU A 217 4.51 -2.11 7.75
C GLU A 217 3.19 -2.12 6.99
N PHE A 218 3.00 -1.12 6.13
CA PHE A 218 1.95 -1.11 5.13
C PHE A 218 2.58 -1.07 3.75
N SER A 219 2.15 -1.96 2.86
CA SER A 219 2.65 -2.00 1.50
C SER A 219 1.56 -2.24 0.47
N LEU A 220 1.80 -1.70 -0.73
CA LEU A 220 0.98 -1.88 -1.93
C LEU A 220 1.92 -2.19 -3.08
N LYS A 221 1.60 -3.24 -3.85
CA LYS A 221 2.35 -3.61 -5.05
C LYS A 221 1.48 -3.41 -6.28
N GLN A 222 2.07 -2.87 -7.34
CA GLN A 222 1.39 -2.76 -8.63
C GLN A 222 2.36 -2.65 -9.80
N ASN A 223 1.88 -3.03 -10.99
CA ASN A 223 2.61 -2.77 -12.23
C ASN A 223 2.55 -1.29 -12.61
N ASP A 224 1.38 -0.67 -12.42
CA ASP A 224 1.22 0.76 -12.61
C ASP A 224 1.75 1.55 -11.40
N VAL A 225 2.74 2.40 -11.66
CA VAL A 225 3.38 3.25 -10.64
C VAL A 225 2.51 4.43 -10.24
N LEU A 226 1.59 4.89 -11.10
CA LEU A 226 0.90 6.16 -10.89
C LEU A 226 0.11 6.20 -9.57
N PRO A 227 -0.75 5.20 -9.25
CA PRO A 227 -1.47 5.21 -7.97
C PRO A 227 -0.53 5.18 -6.75
N LEU A 228 0.57 4.43 -6.83
CA LEU A 228 1.56 4.32 -5.75
C LEU A 228 2.33 5.64 -5.54
N ARG A 229 2.66 6.34 -6.62
CA ARG A 229 3.30 7.65 -6.57
C ARG A 229 2.37 8.72 -6.03
N LEU A 230 1.09 8.70 -6.42
CA LEU A 230 0.08 9.62 -5.88
C LEU A 230 -0.09 9.40 -4.38
N LEU A 231 -0.16 8.14 -3.92
CA LEU A 231 -0.21 7.83 -2.50
C LEU A 231 1.04 8.30 -1.73
N TYR A 232 2.23 8.10 -2.31
CA TYR A 232 3.48 8.58 -1.71
C TYR A 232 3.50 10.10 -1.57
N ASN A 233 3.00 10.83 -2.58
CA ASN A 233 2.91 12.28 -2.54
C ASN A 233 1.87 12.75 -1.51
N GLU A 234 0.71 12.10 -1.44
CA GLU A 234 -0.37 12.45 -0.52
C GLU A 234 0.01 12.22 0.95
N LEU A 235 0.73 11.14 1.24
CA LEU A 235 1.19 10.83 2.60
C LEU A 235 2.48 11.58 2.97
N GLU A 236 3.26 12.04 1.98
CA GLU A 236 4.62 12.56 2.12
C GLU A 236 5.58 11.66 2.95
N MET A 237 5.25 10.37 3.05
CA MET A 237 5.90 9.40 3.93
C MET A 237 5.95 8.02 3.28
N GLY A 238 6.86 7.17 3.77
CA GLY A 238 7.13 5.85 3.20
C GLY A 238 8.20 5.91 2.12
N ASN A 239 8.28 4.86 1.31
CA ASN A 239 9.23 4.74 0.22
C ASN A 239 8.54 4.16 -1.00
N LEU A 240 8.94 4.63 -2.18
CA LEU A 240 8.57 4.04 -3.46
C LEU A 240 9.79 3.35 -4.06
N SER A 241 9.63 2.10 -4.47
CA SER A 241 10.69 1.27 -5.04
C SER A 241 10.16 0.42 -6.18
N GLN A 242 11.03 0.04 -7.12
CA GLN A 242 10.71 -0.88 -8.20
C GLN A 242 11.53 -2.16 -8.05
N TYR A 243 10.88 -3.31 -8.18
CA TYR A 243 11.55 -4.60 -8.28
C TYR A 243 12.11 -4.80 -9.69
N HIS A 244 13.11 -5.66 -9.83
CA HIS A 244 13.68 -6.03 -11.13
C HIS A 244 12.65 -6.62 -12.11
N THR A 245 11.54 -7.15 -11.59
CA THR A 245 10.40 -7.67 -12.36
C THR A 245 9.56 -6.58 -13.02
N GLY A 246 9.84 -5.31 -12.74
CA GLY A 246 9.05 -4.16 -13.20
C GLY A 246 7.92 -3.76 -12.24
N VAL A 247 7.59 -4.60 -11.25
CA VAL A 247 6.57 -4.33 -10.24
C VAL A 247 7.03 -3.22 -9.30
N TRP A 248 6.19 -2.21 -9.11
CA TRP A 248 6.40 -1.13 -8.15
C TRP A 248 5.81 -1.48 -6.79
N CYS A 249 6.41 -0.90 -5.74
CA CYS A 249 6.04 -1.12 -4.36
C CYS A 249 6.10 0.19 -3.59
N TYR A 250 4.95 0.63 -3.09
CA TYR A 250 4.89 1.59 -2.00
C TYR A 250 5.03 0.82 -0.68
N LYS A 251 5.93 1.26 0.20
CA LYS A 251 6.11 0.65 1.52
C LYS A 251 6.37 1.72 2.58
N SER A 252 5.58 1.68 3.65
CA SER A 252 5.83 2.45 4.87
C SER A 252 6.10 1.51 6.04
N THR A 253 6.96 1.92 6.98
CA THR A 253 7.34 1.13 8.18
C THR A 253 7.32 1.95 9.47
N GLY A 254 7.03 3.25 9.37
CA GLY A 254 7.10 4.20 10.47
C GLY A 254 5.78 4.35 11.21
N TYR A 255 5.85 4.58 12.52
CA TYR A 255 4.66 4.75 13.36
C TYR A 255 3.83 5.99 13.00
N LYS A 256 4.45 7.07 12.49
CA LYS A 256 3.71 8.25 12.01
C LYS A 256 2.82 7.90 10.82
N THR A 257 3.37 7.22 9.82
CA THR A 257 2.58 6.77 8.65
C THR A 257 1.50 5.78 9.07
N ALA A 258 1.80 4.87 9.99
CA ALA A 258 0.80 3.98 10.56
C ALA A 258 -0.38 4.74 11.19
N ALA A 259 -0.13 5.86 11.88
CA ALA A 259 -1.19 6.70 12.43
C ALA A 259 -2.09 7.30 11.35
N HIS A 260 -1.51 7.87 10.30
CA HIS A 260 -2.27 8.42 9.17
C HIS A 260 -3.12 7.36 8.48
N LEU A 261 -2.54 6.18 8.23
CA LEU A 261 -3.25 5.06 7.64
C LEU A 261 -4.37 4.54 8.56
N ILE A 262 -4.15 4.46 9.87
CA ILE A 262 -5.19 4.07 10.82
C ILE A 262 -6.35 5.04 10.79
N ASN A 263 -6.09 6.36 10.82
CA ASN A 263 -7.14 7.38 10.73
C ASN A 263 -7.96 7.25 9.44
N TYR A 264 -7.30 6.96 8.32
CA TYR A 264 -7.97 6.70 7.05
C TYR A 264 -8.87 5.45 7.13
N PHE A 265 -8.33 4.30 7.54
CA PHE A 265 -9.07 3.03 7.55
C PHE A 265 -10.10 2.89 8.68
N ASP A 266 -9.99 3.71 9.74
CA ASP A 266 -11.01 3.85 10.78
C ASP A 266 -12.27 4.52 10.18
N LYS A 267 -12.10 5.43 9.20
CA LYS A 267 -13.18 6.13 8.47
C LYS A 267 -13.65 5.37 7.22
N TYR A 268 -12.71 4.86 6.43
CA TYR A 268 -12.95 4.15 5.16
C TYR A 268 -12.54 2.69 5.32
N ASN A 269 -13.49 1.87 5.78
CA ASN A 269 -13.17 0.54 6.25
C ASN A 269 -12.75 -0.43 5.13
N ILE A 270 -11.85 -1.35 5.49
CA ILE A 270 -11.49 -2.53 4.71
C ILE A 270 -12.44 -3.68 5.09
N PHE A 271 -12.55 -4.68 4.22
CA PHE A 271 -13.47 -5.81 4.36
C PHE A 271 -12.75 -7.16 4.52
N ALA A 272 -13.53 -8.15 4.95
CA ALA A 272 -13.17 -9.57 4.98
C ALA A 272 -11.83 -9.89 5.68
N GLY A 273 -11.00 -10.76 5.11
CA GLY A 273 -9.78 -11.24 5.76
C GLY A 273 -8.79 -10.10 6.05
N LYS A 274 -8.68 -9.14 5.13
CA LYS A 274 -7.76 -8.00 5.28
C LYS A 274 -8.16 -7.04 6.41
N TYR A 275 -9.45 -6.98 6.75
CA TYR A 275 -9.92 -6.25 7.95
C TYR A 275 -9.31 -6.83 9.23
N VAL A 276 -9.18 -8.15 9.33
CA VAL A 276 -8.60 -8.82 10.50
C VAL A 276 -7.14 -8.40 10.69
N ASP A 277 -6.37 -8.30 9.60
CA ASP A 277 -4.97 -7.85 9.65
C ASP A 277 -4.84 -6.37 10.00
N TYR A 278 -5.73 -5.53 9.46
CA TYR A 278 -5.83 -4.12 9.87
C TYR A 278 -6.13 -3.97 11.37
N ILE A 279 -7.05 -4.75 11.94
CA ILE A 279 -7.36 -4.68 13.38
C ILE A 279 -6.16 -5.09 14.24
N LYS A 280 -5.38 -6.11 13.83
CA LYS A 280 -4.12 -6.46 14.51
C LYS A 280 -3.13 -5.32 14.44
N PHE A 281 -2.96 -4.72 13.26
CA PHE A 281 -2.07 -3.59 13.02
C PHE A 281 -2.42 -2.40 13.93
N ARG A 282 -3.70 -2.01 13.98
CA ARG A 282 -4.24 -0.97 14.87
C ARG A 282 -4.01 -1.29 16.34
N LYS A 283 -4.23 -2.55 16.75
CA LYS A 283 -4.01 -2.98 18.13
C LYS A 283 -2.54 -2.87 18.56
N VAL A 284 -1.62 -3.28 17.68
CA VAL A 284 -0.18 -3.16 17.96
C VAL A 284 0.25 -1.68 17.98
N TYR A 285 -0.35 -0.83 17.15
CA TYR A 285 -0.13 0.62 17.23
C TYR A 285 -0.48 1.19 18.61
N ILE A 286 -1.62 0.83 19.19
CA ILE A 286 -1.99 1.24 20.56
C ILE A 286 -0.94 0.76 21.57
N MET A 287 -0.52 -0.50 21.48
CA MET A 287 0.53 -1.02 22.36
C MET A 287 1.87 -0.27 22.22
N ILE A 288 2.15 0.26 21.03
CA ILE A 288 3.34 1.08 20.78
C ILE A 288 3.21 2.45 21.45
N THR A 289 2.06 3.12 21.31
CA THR A 289 1.82 4.45 21.91
C THR A 289 1.73 4.41 23.44
N GLU A 290 1.44 3.24 24.02
CA GLU A 290 1.51 2.98 25.46
C GLU A 290 2.90 2.54 25.95
N GLY A 291 3.88 2.39 25.06
CA GLY A 291 5.24 1.95 25.43
C GLY A 291 5.41 0.45 25.69
N LYS A 292 4.34 -0.35 25.59
CA LYS A 292 4.35 -1.81 25.88
C LYS A 292 5.33 -2.59 24.99
N HIS A 293 5.62 -2.10 23.78
CA HIS A 293 6.64 -2.67 22.89
C HIS A 293 8.08 -2.62 23.44
N LEU A 294 8.33 -1.90 24.54
CA LEU A 294 9.63 -1.83 25.23
C LEU A 294 9.74 -2.85 26.37
N GLU A 295 8.67 -3.61 26.64
CA GLU A 295 8.60 -4.57 27.74
C GLU A 295 8.57 -6.00 27.19
N GLU A 296 9.22 -6.94 27.88
CA GLU A 296 9.23 -8.35 27.47
C GLU A 296 7.82 -8.95 27.38
N LYS A 297 6.94 -8.61 28.35
CA LYS A 297 5.53 -9.03 28.34
C LYS A 297 4.78 -8.48 27.12
N GLY A 298 5.00 -7.21 26.79
CA GLY A 298 4.39 -6.59 25.61
C GLY A 298 4.90 -7.18 24.30
N ILE A 299 6.20 -7.45 24.18
CA ILE A 299 6.80 -8.15 23.02
C ILE A 299 6.18 -9.53 22.84
N LYS A 300 6.06 -10.33 23.91
CA LYS A 300 5.41 -11.66 23.86
C LYS A 300 3.98 -11.56 23.35
N LYS A 301 3.24 -10.54 23.80
CA LYS A 301 1.87 -10.29 23.34
C LYS A 301 1.81 -9.85 21.88
N ILE A 302 2.70 -8.95 21.43
CA ILE A 302 2.77 -8.51 20.03
C ILE A 302 3.08 -9.68 19.10
N LYS A 303 4.04 -10.55 19.46
CA LYS A 303 4.33 -11.78 18.70
C LYS A 303 3.11 -12.70 18.57
N SER A 304 2.33 -12.86 19.64
CA SER A 304 1.10 -13.64 19.60
C SER A 304 0.02 -13.02 18.72
N ILE A 305 -0.01 -11.68 18.62
CA ILE A 305 -0.95 -10.98 17.72
C ILE A 305 -0.49 -11.15 16.26
N SER A 306 0.81 -11.00 15.99
CA SER A 306 1.36 -11.08 14.63
C SER A 306 1.28 -12.49 14.02
N SER A 307 1.37 -13.55 14.84
CA SER A 307 1.33 -14.94 14.34
C SER A 307 -0.08 -15.49 14.10
N LYS A 308 -1.11 -14.92 14.72
CA LYS A 308 -2.49 -15.39 14.55
C LYS A 308 -3.01 -15.00 13.16
N GLY A 309 -3.09 -15.95 12.23
CA GLY A 309 -3.78 -15.79 10.94
C GLY A 309 -2.91 -15.40 9.74
N SER A 310 -1.58 -15.36 9.85
CA SER A 310 -0.71 -15.26 8.68
C SER A 310 -0.68 -16.59 7.95
N SER A 311 -1.50 -16.75 6.91
CA SER A 311 -1.26 -17.77 5.90
C SER A 311 0.01 -17.40 5.15
N GLU A 312 1.09 -18.13 5.40
CA GLU A 312 2.24 -18.37 4.52
C GLU A 312 2.88 -17.13 3.87
N THR A 313 3.90 -16.59 4.52
CA THR A 313 5.11 -16.22 3.81
C THR A 313 6.28 -16.70 4.65
N SER A 314 6.85 -17.81 4.20
CA SER A 314 8.05 -18.42 4.75
C SER A 314 9.21 -17.43 4.72
N THR A 315 9.53 -16.85 5.86
CA THR A 315 10.92 -16.50 6.17
C THR A 315 11.64 -17.82 6.41
N GLN A 316 12.35 -18.32 5.40
CA GLN A 316 13.47 -19.21 5.66
C GLN A 316 14.53 -18.37 6.39
N GLU A 317 14.65 -18.62 7.70
CA GLU A 317 15.87 -18.29 8.43
C GLU A 317 16.96 -19.25 7.92
N ILE A 318 18.03 -18.69 7.35
CA ILE A 318 19.39 -19.22 7.43
C ILE A 318 20.21 -18.15 8.14
#